data_AF-A0A7W1J836-F1
#
_entry.id   AF-A0A7W1J836-F1
#
_cell.length_a   1.000
_cell.length_b   1.000
_cell.length_c   1.000
_cell.angle_alpha   90.00
_cell.angle_beta   90.00
_cell.angle_gamma   90.00
#
_symmetry.space_group_name_H-M   'P 1'
#
loop_
_entity.id
_entity.type
_entity.pdbx_description
1 polymer ?
#
loop_
_entity_poly.entity_id
_entity_poly.type
_entity_poly.pdbx_seq_one_letter_code
_entity_poly.pdbx_strand_id
1 'polypeptide(L)'
;SSATSGNQWYLNGGLIPGATGQSYTPVQNGSYTVVVTGGNGCTASSVPYNMSSVGIAGQQKDSEITIYPNPASEKLFIQSSEKIKTIKCVDYLGQLVDFKRTANTIDISALPQGVYFLTITNEKGNSETKKFVKQ
;
A
#
# COMPACT_ATOMS: atom_id res chain seq x y z
N SER A 1 -15.65 -17.83 -18.32
CA SER A 1 -16.84 -18.67 -18.52
C SER A 1 -16.45 -19.92 -19.31
N SER A 2 -17.08 -21.07 -19.06
CA SER A 2 -16.93 -22.28 -19.88
C SER A 2 -17.80 -22.28 -21.14
N ALA A 3 -18.70 -21.30 -21.30
CA ALA A 3 -19.55 -21.15 -22.48
C ALA A 3 -18.97 -20.14 -23.50
N THR A 4 -19.08 -20.46 -24.79
CA THR A 4 -18.54 -19.66 -25.90
C THR A 4 -19.46 -18.52 -26.37
N SER A 5 -20.74 -18.52 -25.98
CA SER A 5 -21.73 -17.49 -26.32
C SER A 5 -22.80 -17.34 -25.25
N GLY A 6 -23.52 -16.20 -25.24
CA GLY A 6 -24.63 -15.96 -24.31
C GLY A 6 -24.20 -15.55 -22.90
N ASN A 7 -22.94 -15.17 -22.71
CA ASN A 7 -22.42 -14.68 -21.44
C ASN A 7 -22.91 -13.25 -21.18
N GLN A 8 -23.17 -12.93 -19.92
CA GLN A 8 -23.39 -11.58 -19.40
C GLN A 8 -22.73 -11.49 -18.03
N TRP A 9 -21.80 -10.54 -17.86
CA TRP A 9 -21.11 -10.34 -16.59
C TRP A 9 -21.83 -9.32 -15.70
N TYR A 10 -21.70 -9.50 -14.38
CA TYR A 10 -22.30 -8.68 -13.33
C TYR A 10 -21.23 -8.30 -12.30
N LEU A 11 -21.37 -7.11 -11.70
CA LEU A 11 -20.55 -6.60 -10.60
C LEU A 11 -21.48 -6.31 -9.41
N ASN A 12 -21.26 -6.97 -8.27
CA ASN A 12 -22.08 -6.88 -7.08
C ASN A 12 -23.59 -7.11 -7.37
N GLY A 13 -23.88 -7.97 -8.34
CA GLY A 13 -25.25 -8.24 -8.83
C GLY A 13 -25.80 -7.22 -9.84
N GLY A 14 -25.11 -6.11 -10.10
CA GLY A 14 -25.46 -5.14 -11.14
C GLY A 14 -24.93 -5.55 -12.52
N LEU A 15 -25.74 -5.41 -13.56
CA LEU A 15 -25.34 -5.75 -14.94
C LEU A 15 -24.18 -4.85 -15.40
N ILE A 16 -23.14 -5.45 -15.98
CA ILE A 16 -22.03 -4.72 -16.62
C ILE A 16 -22.35 -4.59 -18.12
N PRO A 17 -22.71 -3.41 -18.64
CA PRO A 17 -23.11 -3.25 -20.03
C PRO A 17 -21.99 -3.65 -21.00
N GLY A 18 -22.32 -4.43 -22.03
CA GLY A 18 -21.39 -4.85 -23.08
C GLY A 18 -20.41 -5.97 -22.67
N ALA A 19 -20.42 -6.40 -21.41
CA ALA A 19 -19.59 -7.52 -20.97
C ALA A 19 -20.25 -8.86 -21.33
N THR A 20 -20.10 -9.28 -22.59
CA THR A 20 -20.65 -10.55 -23.12
C THR A 20 -19.60 -11.54 -23.60
N GLY A 21 -18.31 -11.20 -23.44
CA GLY A 21 -17.19 -12.07 -23.78
C GLY A 21 -17.11 -13.30 -22.87
N GLN A 22 -16.45 -14.35 -23.37
CA GLN A 22 -16.15 -15.57 -22.59
C GLN A 22 -15.25 -15.27 -21.38
N SER A 23 -14.38 -14.26 -21.51
CA SER A 23 -13.51 -13.74 -20.48
C SER A 23 -13.83 -12.27 -20.23
N TYR A 24 -13.68 -11.84 -18.98
CA TYR A 24 -13.82 -10.46 -18.56
C TYR A 24 -12.68 -10.14 -17.60
N THR A 25 -11.99 -9.02 -17.81
CA THR A 25 -10.92 -8.54 -16.92
C THR A 25 -11.52 -7.52 -15.96
N PRO A 26 -11.60 -7.83 -14.66
CA PRO A 26 -12.10 -6.90 -13.65
C PRO A 26 -11.29 -5.60 -13.60
N VAL A 27 -11.98 -4.45 -13.62
CA VAL A 27 -11.38 -3.11 -13.47
C VAL A 27 -11.77 -2.41 -12.16
N GLN A 28 -12.70 -2.99 -11.39
CA GLN A 28 -13.18 -2.44 -10.12
C GLN A 28 -13.19 -3.52 -9.03
N ASN A 29 -13.05 -3.13 -7.77
CA ASN A 29 -13.18 -4.08 -6.67
C ASN A 29 -14.64 -4.51 -6.51
N GLY A 30 -14.86 -5.80 -6.31
CA GLY A 30 -16.19 -6.33 -6.04
C GLY A 30 -16.36 -7.79 -6.43
N SER A 31 -17.59 -8.27 -6.27
CA SER A 31 -17.99 -9.63 -6.58
C SER A 31 -18.46 -9.72 -8.02
N TYR A 32 -17.74 -10.49 -8.84
CA TYR A 32 -18.07 -10.71 -10.23
C TYR A 32 -18.75 -12.06 -10.43
N THR A 33 -19.90 -12.05 -11.10
CA THR A 33 -20.58 -13.26 -11.56
C THR A 33 -20.81 -13.20 -13.06
N VAL A 34 -20.88 -14.36 -13.70
CA VAL A 34 -21.30 -14.48 -15.10
C VAL A 34 -22.56 -15.33 -15.17
N VAL A 35 -23.56 -14.82 -15.88
CA VAL A 35 -24.75 -15.58 -16.25
C VAL A 35 -24.64 -15.95 -17.72
N VAL A 36 -24.86 -17.22 -18.03
CA VAL A 36 -24.90 -17.74 -19.40
C VAL A 36 -26.34 -18.05 -19.75
N THR A 37 -26.85 -17.51 -20.86
CA THR A 37 -28.17 -17.85 -21.42
C THR A 37 -27.98 -18.70 -22.68
N GLY A 38 -28.44 -19.95 -22.64
CA GLY A 38 -28.42 -20.84 -23.78
C GLY A 38 -29.53 -20.54 -24.79
N GLY A 39 -29.42 -21.07 -26.01
CA GLY A 39 -30.39 -20.85 -27.10
C GLY A 39 -31.83 -21.31 -26.80
N ASN A 40 -32.00 -22.18 -25.81
CA ASN A 40 -33.32 -22.65 -25.34
C ASN A 40 -33.89 -21.81 -24.17
N GLY A 41 -33.24 -20.69 -23.82
CA GLY A 41 -33.65 -19.81 -22.71
C GLY A 41 -33.20 -20.25 -21.31
N CYS A 42 -32.51 -21.39 -21.18
CA CYS A 42 -31.94 -21.82 -19.90
C CYS A 42 -30.80 -20.90 -19.47
N THR A 43 -30.81 -20.48 -18.21
CA THR A 43 -29.75 -19.65 -17.62
C THR A 43 -28.95 -20.41 -16.57
N ALA A 44 -27.64 -20.21 -16.54
CA ALA A 44 -26.75 -20.73 -15.50
C ALA A 44 -25.87 -19.60 -14.98
N SER A 45 -25.76 -19.46 -13.65
CA SER A 45 -24.93 -18.45 -13.00
C SER A 45 -23.68 -19.08 -12.40
N SER A 46 -22.55 -18.38 -12.48
CA SER A 46 -21.32 -18.80 -11.82
C SER A 46 -21.36 -18.52 -10.31
N VAL A 47 -20.46 -19.18 -9.58
CA VAL A 47 -20.06 -18.72 -8.24
C VAL A 47 -19.41 -17.33 -8.33
N PRO A 48 -19.55 -16.48 -7.29
CA PRO A 48 -18.94 -15.16 -7.27
C PRO A 48 -17.42 -15.24 -7.18
N TYR A 49 -16.74 -14.54 -8.09
CA TYR A 49 -15.32 -14.27 -8.01
C TYR A 49 -15.10 -12.88 -7.41
N ASN A 50 -14.56 -12.83 -6.19
CA ASN A 50 -14.29 -11.57 -5.51
C ASN A 50 -12.94 -11.03 -5.95
N MET A 51 -12.95 -9.89 -6.64
CA MET A 51 -11.74 -9.15 -6.96
C MET A 51 -11.54 -8.06 -5.92
N SER A 52 -10.47 -8.17 -5.16
CA SER A 52 -9.90 -7.09 -4.36
C SER A 52 -8.55 -6.73 -4.97
N SER A 53 -8.53 -5.70 -5.81
CA SER A 53 -7.30 -5.01 -6.14
C SER A 53 -6.81 -4.41 -4.83
N VAL A 54 -5.75 -4.99 -4.28
CA VAL A 54 -4.95 -4.35 -3.24
C VAL A 54 -4.08 -3.27 -3.91
N GLY A 55 -4.69 -2.42 -4.72
CA GLY A 55 -4.23 -1.04 -4.87
C GLY A 55 -4.64 -0.34 -3.59
N ILE A 56 -3.74 0.42 -2.98
CA ILE A 56 -3.96 1.15 -1.73
C ILE A 56 -5.19 2.07 -1.89
N ALA A 57 -6.37 1.54 -1.61
CA ALA A 57 -7.63 2.26 -1.59
C ALA A 57 -8.00 2.42 -0.12
N GLY A 58 -7.60 3.57 0.43
CA GLY A 58 -8.16 4.06 1.69
C GLY A 58 -7.32 3.83 2.94
N GLN A 59 -6.07 4.29 2.94
CA GLN A 59 -5.48 5.12 4.02
C GLN A 59 -4.18 5.72 3.46
N GLN A 60 -4.26 6.78 2.65
CA GLN A 60 -3.21 7.79 2.75
C GLN A 60 -3.40 8.44 4.11
N LYS A 61 -2.90 7.78 5.14
CA LYS A 61 -2.58 8.47 6.37
C LYS A 61 -1.50 9.45 5.93
N ASP A 62 -1.88 10.71 5.83
CA ASP A 62 -0.90 11.77 5.66
C ASP A 62 0.19 11.50 6.70
N SER A 63 1.44 11.47 6.24
CA SER A 63 2.52 10.99 7.10
C SER A 63 2.58 11.87 8.34
N GLU A 64 2.13 11.35 9.50
CA GLU A 64 2.12 12.11 10.76
C GLU A 64 3.56 12.48 11.16
N ILE A 65 4.52 11.72 10.62
CA ILE A 65 5.94 11.85 10.86
C ILE A 65 6.63 12.15 9.53
N THR A 66 7.36 13.26 9.46
CA THR A 66 8.20 13.62 8.32
C THR A 66 9.65 13.76 8.77
N ILE A 67 10.60 13.49 7.86
CA ILE A 67 12.04 13.65 8.11
C ILE A 67 12.66 14.53 7.03
N TYR A 68 13.57 15.42 7.42
CA TYR A 68 14.27 16.32 6.51
C TYR A 68 15.63 16.77 7.07
N PRO A 69 16.56 17.25 6.22
CA PRO A 69 16.52 17.17 4.77
C PRO A 69 16.69 15.72 4.29
N ASN A 70 16.31 15.44 3.05
CA ASN A 70 16.68 14.20 2.37
C ASN A 70 17.00 14.54 0.92
N PRO A 71 18.27 14.41 0.47
CA PRO A 71 19.44 13.88 1.19
C PRO A 71 19.93 14.73 2.39
N ALA A 72 20.65 14.12 3.33
CA ALA A 72 21.21 14.78 4.52
C ALA A 72 22.70 14.46 4.72
N SER A 73 23.45 15.41 5.30
CA SER A 73 24.90 15.28 5.52
C SER A 73 25.30 15.09 6.97
N GLU A 74 24.74 15.85 7.90
CA GLU A 74 25.14 15.78 9.32
C GLU A 74 23.98 15.53 10.26
N LYS A 75 22.81 16.11 9.96
CA LYS A 75 21.66 16.09 10.85
C LYS A 75 20.38 15.81 10.09
N LEU A 76 19.48 15.08 10.74
CA LEU A 76 18.09 14.89 10.33
C LEU A 76 17.17 15.47 11.39
N PHE A 77 16.16 16.19 10.93
CA PHE A 77 15.08 16.73 11.73
C PHE A 77 13.83 15.89 11.51
N ILE A 78 13.09 15.69 12.59
CA ILE A 78 11.85 14.92 12.60
C ILE A 78 10.73 15.85 12.99
N GLN A 79 9.71 15.93 12.15
CA GLN A 79 8.49 16.64 12.48
C GLN A 79 7.38 15.61 12.68
N SER A 80 6.76 15.65 13.85
CA SER A 80 5.71 14.73 14.27
C SER A 80 4.62 15.52 14.98
N SER A 81 3.36 15.23 14.70
CA SER A 81 2.19 15.77 15.44
C SER A 81 2.11 15.25 16.87
N GLU A 82 2.70 14.08 17.12
CA GLU A 82 2.68 13.37 18.40
C GLU A 82 4.09 13.23 18.99
N LYS A 83 4.18 13.03 20.31
CA LYS A 83 5.46 12.75 20.97
C LYS A 83 6.05 11.42 20.50
N ILE A 84 7.35 11.45 20.21
CA ILE A 84 8.11 10.29 19.72
C ILE A 84 8.61 9.47 20.90
N LYS A 85 8.19 8.20 20.97
CA LYS A 85 8.59 7.24 21.98
C LYS A 85 9.93 6.59 21.65
N THR A 86 10.07 6.02 20.45
CA THR A 86 11.30 5.32 20.03
C THR A 86 11.63 5.60 18.57
N ILE A 87 12.92 5.48 18.25
CA ILE A 87 13.43 5.54 16.88
C ILE A 87 14.43 4.39 16.71
N LYS A 88 14.29 3.65 15.62
CA LYS A 88 15.22 2.61 15.18
C LYS A 88 15.78 3.00 13.82
N CYS A 89 17.10 2.96 13.66
CA CYS A 89 17.75 3.16 12.38
C CYS A 89 18.33 1.83 11.90
N VAL A 90 18.15 1.54 10.62
CA VAL A 90 18.82 0.42 9.95
C VAL A 90 19.45 0.85 8.62
N ASP A 91 20.53 0.19 8.23
CA ASP A 91 21.14 0.36 6.92
C ASP A 91 20.38 -0.41 5.82
N TYR A 92 20.89 -0.36 4.59
CA TYR A 92 20.33 -1.08 3.45
C TYR A 92 20.44 -2.61 3.53
N LEU A 93 21.28 -3.13 4.43
CA LEU A 93 21.41 -4.55 4.74
C LEU A 93 20.51 -4.96 5.92
N GLY A 94 19.77 -4.02 6.52
CA GLY A 94 18.92 -4.23 7.68
C GLY A 94 19.66 -4.26 9.02
N GLN A 95 20.95 -3.93 9.04
CA GLN A 95 21.75 -3.89 10.28
C GLN A 95 21.36 -2.67 11.10
N LEU A 96 21.28 -2.85 12.42
CA LEU A 96 21.01 -1.78 13.37
C LEU A 96 22.15 -0.76 13.37
N VAL A 97 21.78 0.52 13.30
CA VAL A 97 22.73 1.64 13.27
C VAL A 97 22.51 2.52 14.49
N ASP A 98 23.58 2.73 15.25
CA ASP A 98 23.57 3.66 16.38
C ASP A 98 23.61 5.10 15.91
N PHE A 99 22.92 5.98 16.63
CA PHE A 99 22.89 7.41 16.37
C PHE A 99 22.69 8.18 17.67
N LYS A 100 23.11 9.45 17.68
CA LYS A 100 22.83 10.35 18.79
C LYS A 100 21.56 11.14 18.47
N ARG A 101 20.65 11.21 19.43
CA ARG A 101 19.40 11.96 19.31
C ARG A 101 19.30 13.02 20.38
N THR A 102 18.84 14.20 19.98
CA THR A 102 18.48 15.29 20.90
C THR A 102 17.11 15.82 20.48
N ALA A 103 16.10 15.56 21.32
CA ALA A 103 14.69 15.87 21.02
C ALA A 103 14.24 15.31 19.66
N ASN A 104 14.06 16.19 18.67
CA ASN A 104 13.60 15.86 17.31
C ASN A 104 14.71 15.93 16.26
N THR A 105 15.97 15.98 16.70
CA THR A 105 17.15 15.98 15.82
C THR A 105 17.94 14.69 16.02
N ILE A 106 18.34 14.07 14.92
CA ILE A 106 19.26 12.93 14.86
C ILE A 106 20.58 13.42 14.26
N ASP A 107 21.68 13.14 14.95
CA ASP A 107 23.03 13.31 14.42
C ASP A 107 23.42 12.06 13.63
N ILE A 108 23.66 12.25 12.33
CA ILE A 108 24.08 11.24 11.37
C ILE A 108 25.50 11.51 10.83
N SER A 109 26.24 12.45 11.41
CA SER A 109 27.58 12.84 10.94
C SER A 109 28.58 11.68 10.94
N ALA A 110 28.43 10.76 11.89
CA ALA A 110 29.27 9.56 12.00
C ALA A 110 28.87 8.42 11.04
N LEU A 111 27.74 8.55 10.32
CA LEU A 111 27.26 7.50 9.42
C LEU A 111 27.97 7.58 8.07
N PRO A 112 28.40 6.43 7.50
CA PRO A 112 28.86 6.37 6.12
C PRO A 112 27.79 6.85 5.13
N GLN A 113 28.25 7.31 3.96
CA GLN A 113 27.33 7.62 2.85
C GLN A 113 26.56 6.37 2.44
N GLY A 114 25.24 6.50 2.26
CA GLY A 114 24.39 5.35 2.00
C GLY A 114 22.90 5.62 2.18
N VAL A 115 22.11 4.56 1.99
CA VAL A 115 20.66 4.57 2.20
C VAL A 115 20.33 3.95 3.54
N TYR A 116 19.47 4.62 4.29
CA TYR A 116 19.06 4.21 5.63
C TYR A 116 17.54 4.30 5.79
N PHE A 117 17.02 3.51 6.73
CA PHE A 117 15.61 3.47 7.07
C PHE A 117 15.42 3.76 8.56
N LEU A 118 14.62 4.76 8.87
CA LEU A 118 14.24 5.15 10.23
C LEU A 118 12.81 4.69 10.50
N THR A 119 12.64 3.78 11.46
CA THR A 119 11.33 3.46 12.03
C THR A 119 11.11 4.31 13.27
N ILE A 120 10.11 5.19 13.23
CA ILE A 120 9.72 6.08 14.32
C ILE A 120 8.40 5.60 14.91
N THR A 121 8.34 5.41 16.22
CA THR A 121 7.13 5.02 16.95
C THR A 121 6.73 6.14 17.91
N ASN A 122 5.46 6.55 17.86
CA ASN A 122 4.92 7.58 18.77
C ASN A 122 4.38 6.97 20.08
N GLU A 123 4.02 7.81 21.05
CA GLU A 123 3.45 7.36 22.33
C GLU A 123 2.11 6.63 22.19
N LYS A 124 1.35 6.90 21.13
CA LYS A 124 0.09 6.21 20.80
C LYS A 124 0.30 4.82 20.19
N GLY A 125 1.54 4.42 19.91
CA GLY A 125 1.89 3.12 19.32
C GLY A 125 1.91 3.08 17.79
N ASN A 126 1.58 4.19 17.11
CA ASN A 126 1.72 4.27 15.65
C ASN A 126 3.21 4.26 15.29
N SER A 127 3.57 3.47 14.29
CA SER A 127 4.94 3.40 13.77
C SER A 127 4.98 3.71 12.27
N GLU A 128 5.92 4.55 11.86
CA GLU A 128 6.17 4.87 10.45
C GLU A 128 7.64 4.64 10.12
N THR A 129 7.91 4.09 8.92
CA THR A 129 9.27 3.94 8.42
C THR A 129 9.54 4.97 7.32
N LYS A 130 10.62 5.74 7.46
CA LYS A 130 11.08 6.73 6.49
C LYS A 130 12.47 6.38 5.97
N LYS A 131 12.64 6.44 4.65
CA LYS A 131 13.92 6.30 3.98
C LYS A 131 14.62 7.66 3.90
N PHE A 132 15.92 7.71 4.18
CA PHE A 132 16.76 8.85 3.85
C PHE A 132 18.07 8.43 3.19
N VAL A 133 18.71 9.38 2.52
CA VAL A 133 20.01 9.23 1.87
C VAL A 133 21.04 10.08 2.61
N LYS A 134 22.10 9.45 3.12
CA LYS A 134 23.29 10.11 3.69
C LYS A 134 24.28 10.44 2.59
N GLN A 135 24.72 11.70 2.54
CA GLN A 135 25.78 12.21 1.65
C GLN A 135 26.93 12.81 2.45
#